data_AF-A0A2E9L1T7-F1
#
_entry.id   AF-A0A2E9L1T7-F1
#
_cell.length_a   1.000
_cell.length_b   1.000
_cell.length_c   1.000
_cell.angle_alpha   90.00
_cell.angle_beta   90.00
_cell.angle_gamma   90.00
#
_symmetry.space_group_name_H-M   'P 1'
#
loop_
_entity.id
_entity.type
_entity.pdbx_description
1 polymer ?
#
loop_
_entity_poly.entity_id
_entity_poly.type
_entity_poly.pdbx_seq_one_letter_code
_entity_poly.pdbx_strand_id
1 'polypeptide(L)'
;MASTTILETVEDSSRSLPFREEIDEHRGHPGIRATTLSYGQINDDMLEMLEKPHPSYFLLVLGFLSALLLGAVSLAIQVDVGIGNSGISHPIAWGFYITDFVFWIGIGHAGTLISAVFYLTRAPWRTAIYRSAEAMTVFAVLTAGLFPLLHTGRPWLAYWLIPYPNERYLWVNFKSPLAWDVFAVTTYMSVSIMFFLLGLVPDMAILRDEAK
;
A
#
# COMPACT_ATOMS: atom_id res chain seq x y z
N MET A 1 10.64 -62.08 -19.99
CA MET A 1 10.48 -61.12 -21.12
C MET A 1 9.16 -60.38 -20.98
N ALA A 2 8.90 -59.76 -19.83
CA ALA A 2 7.63 -59.11 -19.50
C ALA A 2 7.81 -57.98 -18.46
N SER A 3 8.97 -57.32 -18.45
CA SER A 3 9.28 -56.22 -17.51
C SER A 3 9.58 -54.89 -18.22
N THR A 4 9.74 -54.91 -19.56
CA THR A 4 10.09 -53.72 -20.35
C THR A 4 8.85 -52.93 -20.80
N THR A 5 7.69 -53.59 -20.92
CA THR A 5 6.46 -52.98 -21.47
C THR A 5 5.71 -52.08 -20.47
N ILE A 6 5.95 -52.21 -19.16
CA ILE A 6 5.29 -51.36 -18.14
C ILE A 6 6.06 -50.04 -17.93
N LEU A 7 7.37 -49.99 -18.21
CA LEU A 7 8.14 -48.75 -18.09
C LEU A 7 7.88 -47.79 -19.27
N GLU A 8 7.68 -48.30 -20.49
CA GLU A 8 7.31 -47.46 -21.64
C GLU A 8 5.94 -46.80 -21.49
N THR A 9 4.97 -47.47 -20.83
CA THR A 9 3.61 -46.91 -20.65
C THR A 9 3.53 -45.87 -19.52
N VAL A 10 4.45 -45.90 -18.54
CA VAL A 10 4.54 -44.86 -17.50
C VAL A 10 5.27 -43.61 -18.03
N GLU A 11 6.22 -43.77 -18.94
CA GLU A 11 6.96 -42.64 -19.52
C GLU A 11 6.10 -41.85 -20.52
N ASP A 12 5.24 -42.52 -21.28
CA ASP A 12 4.30 -41.88 -22.23
C ASP A 12 3.12 -41.17 -21.54
N SER A 13 2.68 -41.67 -20.38
CA SER A 13 1.63 -41.05 -19.56
C SER A 13 2.05 -39.69 -18.97
N SER A 14 3.35 -39.47 -18.76
CA SER A 14 3.87 -38.20 -18.23
C SER A 14 3.79 -37.03 -19.22
N ARG A 15 3.59 -37.29 -20.52
CA ARG A 15 3.54 -36.29 -21.59
C ARG A 15 2.15 -35.73 -21.90
N SER A 16 1.09 -36.22 -21.25
CA SER A 16 -0.30 -35.91 -21.64
C SER A 16 -1.13 -35.16 -20.58
N LEU A 17 -0.50 -34.47 -19.63
CA LEU A 17 -1.25 -33.55 -18.75
C LEU A 17 -1.66 -32.29 -19.53
N PRO A 18 -2.97 -32.02 -19.73
CA PRO A 18 -3.45 -30.86 -20.51
C PRO A 18 -3.29 -29.50 -19.78
N PHE A 19 -2.50 -29.45 -18.70
CA PHE A 19 -2.35 -28.28 -17.85
C PHE A 19 -0.89 -28.01 -17.43
N ARG A 20 0.08 -28.46 -18.22
CA ARG A 20 1.45 -27.95 -18.10
C ARG A 20 1.73 -27.08 -19.33
N GLU A 21 1.19 -25.86 -19.31
CA GLU A 21 1.82 -24.80 -20.10
C GLU A 21 3.25 -24.68 -19.57
N GLU A 22 4.19 -25.21 -20.34
CA GLU A 22 5.56 -24.77 -20.25
C GLU A 22 5.51 -23.28 -20.59
N ILE A 23 5.58 -22.44 -19.55
CA ILE A 23 5.72 -21.00 -19.73
C ILE A 23 7.10 -20.80 -20.31
N ASP A 24 7.20 -20.94 -21.63
CA ASP A 24 8.34 -20.52 -22.41
C ASP A 24 8.44 -19.01 -22.19
N GLU A 25 9.47 -18.59 -21.45
CA GLU A 25 9.75 -17.18 -21.14
C GLU A 25 9.77 -16.31 -22.41
N HIS A 26 10.00 -16.92 -23.57
CA HIS A 26 10.04 -16.27 -24.87
C HIS A 26 8.73 -16.27 -25.66
N ARG A 27 7.69 -17.01 -25.25
CA ARG A 27 6.40 -17.07 -25.97
C ARG A 27 5.19 -16.66 -25.16
N GLY A 28 5.25 -16.84 -23.83
CA GLY A 28 4.17 -16.67 -22.86
C GLY A 28 2.73 -16.92 -23.32
N HIS A 29 1.77 -16.43 -22.53
CA HIS A 29 0.42 -16.96 -22.49
C HIS A 29 -0.44 -16.42 -23.66
N PRO A 30 -1.21 -17.24 -24.41
CA PRO A 30 -1.97 -16.82 -25.60
C PRO A 30 -3.09 -15.76 -25.40
N GLY A 31 -3.27 -15.25 -24.17
CA GLY A 31 -4.20 -14.15 -23.84
C GLY A 31 -3.55 -12.97 -23.10
N ILE A 32 -2.25 -13.01 -22.84
CA ILE A 32 -1.47 -11.95 -22.20
C ILE A 32 -0.30 -11.67 -23.14
N ARG A 33 -0.09 -10.41 -23.54
CA ARG A 33 1.01 -10.04 -24.43
C ARG A 33 2.35 -10.31 -23.73
N ALA A 34 2.85 -11.54 -23.86
CA ALA A 34 4.08 -11.94 -23.22
C ALA A 34 5.28 -11.53 -24.08
N THR A 35 5.98 -10.51 -23.58
CA THR A 35 7.44 -10.42 -23.54
C THR A 35 8.23 -10.66 -24.84
N THR A 36 8.18 -9.65 -25.72
CA THR A 36 9.40 -9.22 -26.45
C THR A 36 9.57 -7.70 -26.42
N LEU A 37 9.04 -7.03 -25.39
CA LEU A 37 9.30 -5.60 -25.21
C LEU A 37 10.77 -5.43 -24.82
N SER A 38 11.48 -4.62 -25.60
CA SER A 38 12.83 -4.20 -25.26
C SER A 38 12.78 -3.33 -23.99
N TYR A 39 13.84 -3.35 -23.19
CA TYR A 39 13.98 -2.45 -22.04
C TYR A 39 13.77 -0.98 -22.41
N GLY A 40 14.17 -0.57 -23.63
CA GLY A 40 13.92 0.78 -24.15
C GLY A 40 12.43 1.07 -24.33
N GLN A 41 11.66 0.14 -24.89
CA GLN A 41 10.21 0.31 -25.08
C GLN A 41 9.48 0.40 -23.75
N ILE A 42 9.87 -0.41 -22.76
CA ILE A 42 9.30 -0.31 -21.41
C ILE A 42 9.59 1.06 -20.81
N ASN A 43 10.81 1.57 -21.00
CA ASN A 43 11.16 2.90 -20.50
C ASN A 43 10.33 3.99 -21.15
N ASP A 44 10.24 3.98 -22.49
CA ASP A 44 9.47 4.95 -23.28
C ASP A 44 7.99 4.92 -22.88
N ASP A 45 7.39 3.73 -22.75
CA ASP A 45 5.98 3.55 -22.34
C ASP A 45 5.74 4.11 -20.91
N MET A 46 6.69 3.94 -19.99
CA MET A 46 6.59 4.47 -18.62
C MET A 46 6.77 5.99 -18.58
N LEU A 47 7.65 6.55 -19.43
CA LEU A 47 7.85 7.99 -19.57
C LEU A 47 6.64 8.65 -20.21
N GLU A 48 5.96 7.99 -21.14
CA GLU A 48 4.70 8.49 -21.74
C GLU A 48 3.63 8.71 -20.66
N MET A 49 3.58 7.89 -19.61
CA MET A 49 2.63 8.07 -18.50
C MET A 49 2.87 9.37 -17.69
N LEU A 50 4.06 9.97 -17.80
CA LEU A 50 4.43 11.23 -17.15
C LEU A 50 4.18 12.46 -18.04
N GLU A 51 3.75 12.27 -19.29
CA GLU A 51 3.39 13.36 -20.18
C GLU A 51 2.12 14.09 -19.71
N LYS A 52 1.77 15.19 -20.42
CA LYS A 52 0.67 16.07 -20.02
C LYS A 52 -0.63 15.26 -19.87
N PRO A 53 -1.25 15.27 -18.68
CA PRO A 53 -2.43 14.46 -18.44
C PRO A 53 -3.62 14.98 -19.23
N HIS A 54 -4.52 14.06 -19.60
CA HIS A 54 -5.77 14.41 -20.26
C HIS A 54 -6.61 15.35 -19.37
N PRO A 55 -7.38 16.31 -19.94
CA PRO A 55 -8.18 17.27 -19.16
C PRO A 55 -9.10 16.65 -18.09
N SER A 56 -9.57 15.42 -18.30
CA SER A 56 -10.39 14.69 -17.32
C SER A 56 -9.66 14.36 -16.02
N TYR A 57 -8.33 14.23 -16.04
CA TYR A 57 -7.53 14.04 -14.83
C TYR A 57 -7.68 15.23 -13.87
N PHE A 58 -7.73 16.45 -14.39
CA PHE A 58 -7.93 17.64 -13.57
C PHE A 58 -9.30 17.67 -12.89
N LEU A 59 -10.33 17.05 -13.48
CA LEU A 59 -11.63 16.88 -12.83
C LEU A 59 -11.54 15.91 -11.64
N LEU A 60 -10.76 14.83 -11.77
CA LEU A 60 -10.51 13.91 -10.65
C LEU A 60 -9.72 14.59 -9.52
N VAL A 61 -8.69 15.37 -9.86
CA VAL A 61 -7.91 16.15 -8.89
C VAL A 61 -8.80 17.18 -8.18
N LEU A 62 -9.64 17.90 -8.94
CA LEU A 62 -10.59 18.86 -8.36
C LEU A 62 -11.59 18.15 -7.42
N GLY A 63 -12.12 17.00 -7.84
CA GLY A 63 -12.99 16.18 -7.00
C GLY A 63 -12.31 15.75 -5.70
N PHE A 64 -11.08 15.24 -5.78
CA PHE A 64 -10.28 14.87 -4.62
C PHE A 64 -10.02 16.06 -3.69
N LEU A 65 -9.58 17.22 -4.22
CA LEU A 65 -9.34 18.42 -3.43
C LEU A 65 -10.62 18.96 -2.77
N SER A 66 -11.75 18.87 -3.46
CA SER A 66 -13.05 19.26 -2.90
C SER A 66 -13.47 18.35 -1.72
N ALA A 67 -13.26 17.03 -1.84
CA ALA A 67 -13.52 16.08 -0.76
C ALA A 67 -12.57 16.31 0.43
N LEU A 68 -11.30 16.59 0.17
CA LEU A 68 -10.31 16.93 1.19
C LEU A 68 -10.70 18.23 1.93
N LEU A 69 -11.17 19.25 1.20
CA LEU A 69 -11.65 20.49 1.79
C LEU A 69 -12.89 20.25 2.68
N LEU A 70 -13.84 19.45 2.22
CA LEU A 70 -15.00 19.06 3.03
C LEU A 70 -14.58 18.32 4.31
N GLY A 71 -13.58 17.43 4.22
CA GLY A 71 -13.00 16.76 5.39
C GLY A 71 -12.36 17.75 6.37
N ALA A 72 -11.60 18.73 5.88
CA ALA A 72 -10.97 19.76 6.71
C ALA A 72 -12.01 20.68 7.39
N VAL A 73 -13.07 21.07 6.67
CA VAL A 73 -14.18 21.85 7.24
C VAL A 73 -14.92 21.05 8.31
N SER A 74 -15.18 19.76 8.05
CA SER A 74 -15.84 18.86 9.01
C SER A 74 -15.01 18.71 10.29
N LEU A 75 -13.69 18.59 10.16
CA LEU A 75 -12.77 18.58 11.30
C LEU A 75 -12.84 19.89 12.09
N ALA A 76 -12.81 21.05 11.42
CA ALA A 76 -12.86 22.35 12.09
C ALA A 76 -14.14 22.50 12.93
N ILE A 77 -15.29 22.10 12.37
CA ILE A 77 -16.57 22.07 13.08
C ILE A 77 -16.51 21.10 14.27
N GLN A 78 -15.94 19.92 14.09
CA GLN A 78 -15.80 18.93 15.17
C GLN A 78 -14.90 19.41 16.31
N VAL A 79 -13.85 20.16 16.01
CA VAL A 79 -12.96 20.74 17.02
C VAL A 79 -13.68 21.82 17.84
N ASP A 80 -14.55 22.61 17.21
CA ASP A 80 -15.31 23.69 17.87
C ASP A 80 -16.52 23.17 18.68
N VAL A 81 -17.34 22.31 18.07
CA VAL A 81 -18.56 21.75 18.70
C VAL A 81 -18.24 20.57 19.63
N GLY A 82 -17.12 19.90 19.40
CA GLY A 82 -16.67 18.72 20.14
C GLY A 82 -17.03 17.40 19.46
N ILE A 83 -16.46 16.32 19.98
CA ILE A 83 -16.51 14.99 19.35
C ILE A 83 -17.91 14.37 19.31
N GLY A 84 -18.85 14.82 20.15
CA GLY A 84 -20.23 14.33 20.16
C GLY A 84 -20.96 14.59 18.84
N ASN A 85 -20.54 15.59 18.05
CA ASN A 85 -21.10 15.86 16.72
C ASN A 85 -20.87 14.70 15.71
N SER A 86 -19.91 13.82 15.99
CA SER A 86 -19.63 12.64 15.15
C SER A 86 -20.64 11.50 15.30
N GLY A 87 -21.64 11.65 16.16
CA GLY A 87 -22.67 10.63 16.40
C GLY A 87 -22.26 9.53 17.38
N ILE A 88 -21.09 9.64 18.01
CA ILE A 88 -20.69 8.77 19.12
C ILE A 88 -21.41 9.20 20.41
N SER A 89 -21.96 8.24 21.14
CA SER A 89 -22.65 8.48 22.41
C SER A 89 -22.38 7.33 23.35
N HIS A 90 -22.41 7.58 24.66
CA HIS A 90 -22.28 6.49 25.62
C HIS A 90 -23.49 5.55 25.48
N PRO A 91 -23.31 4.23 25.31
CA PRO A 91 -22.11 3.43 25.60
C PRO A 91 -21.14 3.17 24.42
N ILE A 92 -21.52 3.51 23.19
CA ILE A 92 -20.72 3.28 21.98
C ILE A 92 -19.88 4.52 21.68
N ALA A 93 -18.73 4.62 22.35
CA ALA A 93 -17.78 5.71 22.15
C ALA A 93 -16.91 5.55 20.88
N TRP A 94 -16.98 4.40 20.22
CA TRP A 94 -16.14 4.04 19.06
C TRP A 94 -17.07 3.80 17.87
N GLY A 95 -16.90 4.61 16.82
CA GLY A 95 -17.72 4.56 15.61
C GLY A 95 -16.84 4.62 14.36
N PHE A 96 -17.25 5.44 13.39
CA PHE A 96 -16.60 5.53 12.07
C PHE A 96 -15.09 5.75 12.13
N TYR A 97 -14.57 6.59 13.03
CA TYR A 97 -13.11 6.84 13.09
C TYR A 97 -12.27 5.58 13.29
N ILE A 98 -12.68 4.68 14.18
CA ILE A 98 -11.89 3.47 14.44
C ILE A 98 -12.15 2.41 13.37
N THR A 99 -13.38 2.33 12.85
CA THR A 99 -13.68 1.44 11.72
C THR A 99 -12.85 1.81 10.49
N ASP A 100 -12.80 3.10 10.14
CA ASP A 100 -12.02 3.61 9.01
C ASP A 100 -10.52 3.45 9.27
N PHE A 101 -10.06 3.71 10.49
CA PHE A 101 -8.67 3.47 10.88
C PHE A 101 -8.23 2.03 10.57
N VAL A 102 -8.96 1.04 11.08
CA VAL A 102 -8.63 -0.38 10.88
C VAL A 102 -8.77 -0.77 9.42
N PHE A 103 -9.78 -0.23 8.72
CA PHE A 103 -9.97 -0.45 7.29
C PHE A 103 -8.76 0.02 6.46
N TRP A 104 -8.28 1.24 6.69
CA TRP A 104 -7.13 1.78 5.97
C TRP A 104 -5.82 1.05 6.29
N ILE A 105 -5.60 0.66 7.55
CA ILE A 105 -4.47 -0.20 7.91
C ILE A 105 -4.56 -1.56 7.18
N GLY A 106 -5.75 -2.14 7.10
CA GLY A 106 -6.01 -3.38 6.37
C GLY A 106 -5.65 -3.28 4.88
N ILE A 107 -6.02 -2.19 4.21
CA ILE A 107 -5.63 -1.93 2.81
C ILE A 107 -4.11 -1.85 2.68
N GLY A 108 -3.45 -1.15 3.61
CA GLY A 108 -1.99 -1.02 3.59
C GLY A 108 -1.27 -2.38 3.68
N HIS A 109 -1.77 -3.29 4.50
CA HIS A 109 -1.13 -4.61 4.67
C HIS A 109 -1.07 -5.42 3.38
N ALA A 110 -2.10 -5.33 2.53
CA ALA A 110 -2.10 -6.01 1.23
C ALA A 110 -0.91 -5.55 0.36
N GLY A 111 -0.58 -4.27 0.37
CA GLY A 111 0.54 -3.74 -0.42
C GLY A 111 1.90 -4.20 0.10
N THR A 112 2.11 -4.24 1.42
CA THR A 112 3.35 -4.80 2.00
C THR A 112 3.50 -6.30 1.79
N LEU A 113 2.41 -7.06 1.78
CA LEU A 113 2.44 -8.47 1.44
C LEU A 113 2.93 -8.65 0.00
N ILE A 114 2.42 -7.84 -0.93
CA ILE A 114 2.84 -7.91 -2.33
C ILE A 114 4.32 -7.56 -2.50
N SER A 115 4.81 -6.55 -1.79
CA SER A 115 6.15 -6.04 -2.01
C SER A 115 7.24 -6.84 -1.28
N ALA A 116 6.97 -7.26 -0.03
CA ALA A 116 7.94 -7.97 0.81
C ALA A 116 7.78 -9.50 0.78
N VAL A 117 6.55 -10.02 0.93
CA VAL A 117 6.34 -11.48 1.03
C VAL A 117 6.59 -12.15 -0.33
N PHE A 118 6.09 -11.59 -1.43
CA PHE A 118 6.39 -12.14 -2.77
C PHE A 118 7.84 -11.96 -3.18
N TYR A 119 8.56 -11.02 -2.58
CA TYR A 119 10.01 -10.97 -2.74
C TYR A 119 10.68 -12.18 -2.08
N LEU A 120 10.28 -12.52 -0.85
CA LEU A 120 10.81 -13.69 -0.13
C LEU A 120 10.49 -15.02 -0.83
N THR A 121 9.28 -15.16 -1.38
CA THR A 121 8.89 -16.35 -2.13
C THR A 121 9.40 -16.36 -3.58
N ARG A 122 10.17 -15.34 -3.98
CA ARG A 122 10.75 -15.18 -5.33
C ARG A 122 9.72 -15.29 -6.46
N ALA A 123 8.53 -14.72 -6.25
CA ALA A 123 7.49 -14.74 -7.26
C ALA A 123 7.77 -13.67 -8.34
N PRO A 124 8.04 -14.05 -9.61
CA PRO A 124 8.54 -13.12 -10.64
C PRO A 124 7.48 -12.10 -11.09
N TRP A 125 6.20 -12.44 -11.00
CA TRP A 125 5.08 -11.60 -11.43
C TRP A 125 4.90 -10.33 -10.59
N ARG A 126 5.48 -10.28 -9.38
CA ARG A 126 5.40 -9.09 -8.51
C ARG A 126 5.96 -7.84 -9.17
N THR A 127 6.94 -8.00 -10.07
CA THR A 127 7.71 -6.92 -10.70
C THR A 127 6.82 -5.94 -11.47
N ALA A 128 5.67 -6.40 -11.97
CA ALA A 128 4.72 -5.54 -12.69
C ALA A 128 3.87 -4.64 -11.78
N ILE A 129 3.71 -4.98 -10.49
CA ILE A 129 2.72 -4.32 -9.60
C ILE A 129 3.30 -3.80 -8.28
N TYR A 130 4.53 -4.19 -7.92
CA TYR A 130 5.07 -3.89 -6.59
C TYR A 130 5.16 -2.39 -6.32
N ARG A 131 5.51 -1.58 -7.33
CA ARG A 131 5.62 -0.12 -7.21
C ARG A 131 4.29 0.54 -6.83
N SER A 132 3.21 0.18 -7.55
CA SER A 132 1.87 0.70 -7.26
C SER A 132 1.35 0.20 -5.90
N ALA A 133 1.69 -1.03 -5.52
CA ALA A 133 1.32 -1.60 -4.23
C ALA A 133 2.03 -0.91 -3.05
N GLU A 134 3.31 -0.56 -3.21
CA GLU A 134 4.06 0.21 -2.21
C GLU A 134 3.51 1.65 -2.08
N ALA A 135 3.22 2.33 -3.20
CA ALA A 135 2.61 3.65 -3.19
C ALA A 135 1.25 3.63 -2.48
N MET A 136 0.39 2.66 -2.82
CA MET A 136 -0.91 2.45 -2.16
C MET A 136 -0.75 2.28 -0.65
N THR A 137 0.26 1.51 -0.22
CA THR A 137 0.54 1.30 1.22
C THR A 137 0.85 2.61 1.90
N VAL A 138 1.75 3.43 1.35
CA VAL A 138 2.14 4.70 1.96
C VAL A 138 0.94 5.63 2.11
N PHE A 139 0.12 5.79 1.07
CA PHE A 139 -1.07 6.64 1.15
C PHE A 139 -2.14 6.09 2.10
N ALA A 140 -2.34 4.77 2.13
CA ALA A 140 -3.27 4.13 3.05
C ALA A 140 -2.85 4.34 4.52
N VAL A 141 -1.55 4.19 4.83
CA VAL A 141 -1.03 4.38 6.18
C VAL A 141 -1.05 5.85 6.60
N LEU A 142 -0.74 6.78 5.69
CA LEU A 142 -0.87 8.22 5.96
C LEU A 142 -2.32 8.59 6.29
N THR A 143 -3.28 8.04 5.55
CA THR A 143 -4.71 8.27 5.79
C THR A 143 -5.16 7.61 7.11
N ALA A 144 -4.71 6.37 7.37
CA ALA A 144 -4.97 5.68 8.62
C ALA A 144 -4.46 6.48 9.84
N GLY A 145 -3.23 7.00 9.78
CA GLY A 145 -2.61 7.74 10.88
C GLY A 145 -3.34 9.03 11.29
N LEU A 146 -4.19 9.58 10.41
CA LEU A 146 -5.04 10.72 10.75
C LEU A 146 -6.14 10.33 11.74
N PHE A 147 -6.78 9.18 11.57
CA PHE A 147 -7.98 8.81 12.35
C PHE A 147 -7.74 8.72 13.86
N PRO A 148 -6.63 8.15 14.38
CA PRO A 148 -6.34 8.20 15.82
C PRO A 148 -6.24 9.62 16.35
N LEU A 149 -5.68 10.56 15.57
CA LEU A 149 -5.59 11.96 15.97
C LEU A 149 -6.96 12.63 15.97
N LEU A 150 -7.75 12.43 14.91
CA LEU A 150 -9.10 13.01 14.77
C LEU A 150 -10.11 12.45 15.76
N HIS A 151 -9.91 11.20 16.19
CA HIS A 151 -10.76 10.54 17.19
C HIS A 151 -10.49 11.03 18.61
N THR A 152 -9.37 11.70 18.88
CA THR A 152 -9.18 12.30 20.20
C THR A 152 -10.06 13.55 20.34
N GLY A 153 -10.75 13.70 21.47
CA GLY A 153 -11.52 14.92 21.75
C GLY A 153 -10.65 16.18 21.90
N ARG A 154 -9.33 16.04 22.00
CA ARG A 154 -8.35 17.13 22.14
C ARG A 154 -7.10 16.83 21.30
N PRO A 155 -7.17 16.97 19.96
CA PRO A 155 -6.09 16.58 19.05
C PRO A 155 -4.77 17.33 19.31
N TRP A 156 -4.83 18.55 19.84
CA TRP A 156 -3.63 19.31 20.19
C TRP A 156 -2.80 18.69 21.32
N LEU A 157 -3.34 17.74 22.10
CA LEU A 157 -2.59 17.01 23.13
C LEU A 157 -2.00 15.69 22.63
N ALA A 158 -2.09 15.38 21.33
CA ALA A 158 -1.58 14.13 20.77
C ALA A 158 -0.08 13.89 21.05
N TYR A 159 0.72 14.96 21.23
CA TYR A 159 2.14 14.85 21.55
C TYR A 159 2.42 14.14 22.89
N TRP A 160 1.44 14.05 23.79
CA TRP A 160 1.55 13.28 25.04
C TRP A 160 1.56 11.76 24.83
N LEU A 161 1.21 11.28 23.64
CA LEU A 161 1.28 9.86 23.29
C LEU A 161 2.71 9.39 22.98
N ILE A 162 3.61 10.34 22.69
CA ILE A 162 5.01 10.04 22.37
C ILE A 162 5.81 10.01 23.68
N PRO A 163 6.65 8.98 23.91
CA PRO A 163 7.51 8.94 25.08
C PRO A 163 8.68 9.92 24.90
N TYR A 164 8.55 11.13 25.45
CA TYR A 164 9.65 12.09 25.51
C TYR A 164 9.82 12.62 26.94
N PRO A 165 11.07 12.96 27.35
CA PRO A 165 11.31 13.53 28.67
C PRO A 165 10.66 14.92 28.75
N ASN A 166 9.75 15.09 29.69
CA ASN A 166 9.13 16.37 29.99
C ASN A 166 9.56 16.89 31.36
N GLU A 167 9.38 18.19 31.60
CA GLU A 167 9.71 18.86 32.87
C GLU A 167 9.00 18.25 34.09
N ARG A 168 7.92 17.50 33.87
CA ARG A 168 7.07 16.90 34.90
C ARG A 168 7.40 15.43 35.17
N TYR A 169 8.40 14.86 34.49
CA TYR A 169 8.76 13.43 34.54
C TYR A 169 7.57 12.47 34.35
N LEU A 170 6.57 12.87 33.57
CA LEU A 170 5.39 12.06 33.26
C LEU A 170 5.66 11.18 32.05
N TRP A 171 5.26 9.91 32.13
CA TRP A 171 5.44 8.91 31.08
C TRP A 171 4.11 8.32 30.62
N VAL A 172 4.10 7.77 29.41
CA VAL A 172 2.97 7.03 28.85
C VAL A 172 2.79 5.68 29.54
N ASN A 173 1.56 5.17 29.55
CA ASN A 173 1.29 3.82 30.01
C ASN A 173 1.58 2.79 28.92
N PHE A 174 2.73 2.10 29.03
CA PHE A 174 3.16 1.07 28.09
C PHE A 174 2.34 -0.22 28.11
N LYS A 175 1.32 -0.36 28.98
CA LYS A 175 0.40 -1.50 28.97
C LYS A 175 -0.83 -1.26 28.10
N SER A 176 -1.03 -0.03 27.63
CA SER A 176 -2.19 0.34 26.82
C SER A 176 -2.01 -0.11 25.37
N PRO A 177 -2.94 -0.90 24.79
CA PRO A 177 -2.91 -1.25 23.38
C PRO A 177 -2.96 -0.03 22.45
N LEU A 178 -3.62 1.06 22.86
CA LEU A 178 -3.64 2.32 22.11
C LEU A 178 -2.25 2.97 22.02
N ALA A 179 -1.42 2.81 23.06
CA ALA A 179 -0.04 3.30 23.01
C ALA A 179 0.81 2.43 22.06
N TRP A 180 0.59 1.12 22.04
CA TRP A 180 1.25 0.21 21.10
C TRP A 180 0.91 0.54 19.66
N ASP A 181 -0.34 0.94 19.41
CA ASP A 181 -0.80 1.35 18.09
C ASP A 181 -0.02 2.57 17.57
N VAL A 182 0.23 3.56 18.42
CA VAL A 182 1.08 4.72 18.07
C VAL A 182 2.47 4.27 17.62
N PHE A 183 3.11 3.34 18.33
CA PHE A 183 4.41 2.80 17.92
C PHE A 183 4.32 1.95 16.65
N ALA A 184 3.31 1.09 16.53
CA ALA A 184 3.12 0.22 15.39
C ALA A 184 2.89 1.02 14.11
N VAL A 185 1.97 1.98 14.13
CA VAL A 185 1.66 2.82 12.95
C VAL A 185 2.83 3.72 12.59
N THR A 186 3.52 4.33 13.56
CA THR A 186 4.68 5.21 13.26
C THR A 186 5.86 4.45 12.68
N THR A 187 6.19 3.28 13.24
CA THR A 187 7.24 2.41 12.69
C THR A 187 6.84 1.86 11.32
N TYR A 188 5.59 1.43 11.17
CA TYR A 188 5.06 0.95 9.90
C TYR A 188 5.13 2.03 8.81
N MET A 189 4.64 3.24 9.09
CA MET A 189 4.73 4.38 8.18
C MET A 189 6.19 4.69 7.80
N SER A 190 7.09 4.73 8.78
CA SER A 190 8.51 5.06 8.55
C SER A 190 9.18 4.03 7.65
N VAL A 191 8.98 2.74 7.94
CA VAL A 191 9.54 1.64 7.14
C VAL A 191 8.93 1.61 5.75
N SER A 192 7.61 1.78 5.61
CA SER A 192 6.93 1.81 4.31
C SER A 192 7.41 2.97 3.43
N ILE A 193 7.58 4.18 4.00
CA ILE A 193 8.13 5.33 3.27
C ILE A 193 9.57 5.04 2.86
N MET A 194 10.41 4.55 3.77
CA MET A 194 11.81 4.23 3.47
C MET A 194 11.90 3.19 2.35
N PHE A 195 11.09 2.13 2.42
CA PHE A 195 11.07 1.05 1.44
C PHE A 195 10.62 1.54 0.07
N PHE A 196 9.57 2.36 0.02
CA PHE A 196 9.08 2.98 -1.22
C PHE A 196 10.13 3.92 -1.84
N LEU A 197 10.77 4.78 -1.05
CA LEU A 197 11.80 5.70 -1.53
C LEU A 197 13.03 4.96 -2.05
N LEU A 198 13.49 3.92 -1.35
CA LEU A 198 14.60 3.08 -1.81
C LEU A 198 14.27 2.39 -3.13
N GLY A 199 13.05 1.89 -3.27
CA GLY A 199 12.58 1.33 -4.52
C GLY A 199 12.62 2.34 -5.65
N LEU A 200 12.24 3.60 -5.41
CA LEU A 200 12.19 4.67 -6.42
C LEU A 200 13.56 5.21 -6.87
N VAL A 201 14.65 4.92 -6.15
CA VAL A 201 16.01 5.40 -6.51
C VAL A 201 16.39 5.13 -7.97
N PRO A 202 16.30 3.90 -8.51
CA PRO A 202 16.59 3.63 -9.93
C PRO A 202 15.64 4.37 -10.88
N ASP A 203 14.35 4.43 -10.57
CA ASP A 203 13.36 5.10 -11.42
C ASP A 203 13.67 6.61 -11.54
N MET A 204 14.05 7.24 -10.42
CA MET A 204 14.49 8.64 -10.41
C MET A 204 15.79 8.86 -11.18
N ALA A 205 16.70 7.87 -11.21
CA ALA A 205 17.92 7.96 -12.00
C ALA A 205 17.61 7.96 -13.51
N ILE A 206 16.66 7.13 -13.94
CA ILE A 206 16.21 7.09 -15.33
C ILE A 206 15.53 8.42 -15.72
N LEU A 207 14.63 8.92 -14.87
CA LEU A 207 13.97 10.21 -15.10
C LEU A 207 14.97 11.36 -15.20
N ARG A 208 16.04 11.35 -14.39
CA ARG A 208 17.12 12.35 -14.47
C ARG A 208 17.86 12.28 -15.80
N ASP A 209 18.16 11.08 -16.28
CA ASP A 209 18.97 10.88 -17.49
C ASP A 209 18.17 11.22 -18.78
N GLU A 210 16.84 11.13 -18.73
CA GLU A 210 15.92 11.46 -19.83
C GLU A 210 15.34 12.89 -19.75
N ALA A 211 15.46 13.57 -18.61
CA ALA A 211 15.06 14.96 -18.46
C ALA A 211 15.98 15.87 -19.27
N LYS A 212 15.45 16.43 -20.37
CA LYS A 212 16.10 17.44 -21.20
C LYS A 212 16.02 18.84 -20.59
#